data_AF-A0A6G0X6W2-F1
#
_entry.id   AF-A0A6G0X6W2-F1
#
_cell.length_a   1.000
_cell.length_b   1.000
_cell.length_c   1.000
_cell.angle_alpha   90.00
_cell.angle_beta   90.00
_cell.angle_gamma   90.00
#
_symmetry.space_group_name_H-M   'P 1'
#
loop_
_entity.id
_entity.type
_entity.pdbx_description
1 polymer ?
#
loop_
_entity_poly.entity_id
_entity_poly.type
_entity_poly.pdbx_seq_one_letter_code
_entity_poly.pdbx_strand_id
1 'polypeptide(L)'
;MHGDSGYPVLKYLMTPLLNPNSQSEKLYNESHIRTRNTVERCFGVIKRRFPILAYGIRMKKIDTIMAIITSTFILHNIAIQFNVEIPDIDGNDPLSLLINNGDLNINAINNQQQQDDVGGINQRANIINHYFSRL
;
A
#
# COMPACT_ATOMS: atom_id res chain seq x y z
N MET A 1 8.93 -6.64 -3.49
CA MET A 1 7.60 -6.12 -3.13
C MET A 1 7.63 -5.75 -1.64
N HIS A 2 6.94 -4.69 -1.21
CA HIS A 2 6.87 -4.28 0.20
C HIS A 2 5.52 -4.72 0.76
N GLY A 3 5.54 -5.43 1.89
CA GLY A 3 4.37 -5.91 2.61
C GLY A 3 4.23 -5.26 3.98
N ASP A 4 3.01 -5.29 4.53
CA ASP A 4 2.77 -4.88 5.91
C ASP A 4 3.31 -5.94 6.90
N SER A 5 3.39 -5.59 8.19
CA SER A 5 3.83 -6.51 9.25
C SER A 5 2.93 -7.74 9.42
N GLY A 6 1.72 -7.73 8.85
CA GLY A 6 0.81 -8.87 8.82
C GLY A 6 1.12 -9.92 7.75
N TYR A 7 2.12 -9.68 6.88
CA TYR A 7 2.56 -10.65 5.88
C TYR A 7 3.85 -11.37 6.32
N PRO A 8 4.05 -12.63 5.89
CA PRO A 8 5.33 -13.30 6.08
C PRO A 8 6.43 -12.63 5.24
N VAL A 9 7.66 -12.73 5.72
CA VAL A 9 8.85 -12.35 4.96
C VAL A 9 9.14 -13.42 3.91
N LEU A 10 9.16 -13.04 2.64
CA LEU A 10 9.45 -13.93 1.51
C LEU A 10 10.56 -13.32 0.64
N LYS A 11 11.27 -14.13 -0.16
CA LYS A 11 12.30 -13.61 -1.10
C LYS A 11 11.81 -12.48 -2.01
N TYR A 12 10.51 -12.42 -2.27
CA TYR A 12 9.90 -11.38 -3.10
C TYR A 12 9.07 -10.35 -2.30
N LEU A 13 8.85 -10.58 -1.01
CA LEU A 13 8.01 -9.74 -0.13
C LEU A 13 8.77 -9.39 1.16
N MET A 14 9.26 -8.16 1.24
CA MET A 14 9.93 -7.63 2.42
C MET A 14 8.91 -6.96 3.34
N THR A 15 9.02 -7.16 4.65
CA THR A 15 8.16 -6.52 5.65
C THR A 15 9.00 -5.70 6.65
N PRO A 16 8.41 -4.66 7.27
CA PRO A 16 9.09 -3.85 8.27
C PRO A 16 9.48 -4.68 9.50
N LEU A 17 10.49 -4.22 10.22
CA LEU A 17 10.91 -4.81 11.50
C LEU A 17 9.99 -4.29 12.62
N LEU A 18 9.53 -5.19 13.49
CA LEU A 18 8.69 -4.81 14.63
C LEU A 18 9.46 -3.97 15.65
N ASN A 19 10.70 -4.37 15.95
CA ASN A 19 11.57 -3.74 16.95
C ASN A 19 12.94 -3.38 16.34
N PRO A 20 13.07 -2.25 15.62
CA PRO A 20 14.35 -1.81 15.08
C PRO A 20 15.24 -1.26 16.21
N ASN A 21 16.40 -1.89 16.42
CA ASN A 21 17.36 -1.51 17.45
C ASN A 21 18.57 -0.77 16.87
N SER A 22 19.04 -1.16 15.68
CA SER A 22 20.20 -0.53 15.04
C SER A 22 19.82 0.65 14.15
N GLN A 23 20.78 1.53 13.83
CA GLN A 23 20.54 2.66 12.92
C GLN A 23 20.15 2.19 11.52
N SER A 24 20.77 1.13 11.01
CA SER A 24 20.45 0.57 9.70
C SER A 24 19.05 -0.05 9.66
N GLU A 25 18.59 -0.67 10.75
CA GLU A 25 17.22 -1.18 10.89
C GLU A 25 16.19 -0.04 10.90
N LYS A 26 16.51 1.08 11.57
CA LYS A 26 15.66 2.29 11.57
C LYS A 26 15.54 2.89 10.17
N LEU A 27 16.66 3.03 9.45
CA LEU A 27 16.68 3.52 8.06
C LEU A 27 15.89 2.60 7.11
N TYR A 28 16.00 1.28 7.31
CA TYR A 28 15.20 0.30 6.58
C TYR A 28 13.70 0.53 6.83
N ASN A 29 13.26 0.63 8.08
CA ASN A 29 11.85 0.89 8.39
C ASN A 29 11.38 2.25 7.86
N GLU A 30 12.22 3.29 7.94
CA GLU A 30 11.91 4.61 7.38
C GLU A 30 11.69 4.53 5.86
N SER A 31 12.53 3.78 5.14
CA SER A 31 12.38 3.55 3.70
C SER A 31 11.06 2.84 3.35
N HIS A 32 10.66 1.87 4.19
CA HIS A 32 9.36 1.19 4.09
C HIS A 32 8.20 2.17 4.26
N ILE A 33 8.22 2.98 5.32
CA ILE A 33 7.20 3.98 5.60
C ILE A 33 7.10 4.98 4.45
N ARG A 34 8.23 5.51 3.96
CA ARG A 34 8.26 6.49 2.86
C ARG A 34 7.67 5.93 1.58
N THR A 35 7.99 4.68 1.26
CA THR A 35 7.44 3.98 0.10
C THR A 35 5.93 3.79 0.25
N ARG A 36 5.47 3.30 1.40
CA ARG A 36 4.05 3.09 1.71
C ARG A 36 3.26 4.40 1.64
N ASN A 37 3.74 5.46 2.28
CA ASN A 37 3.10 6.77 2.27
C ASN A 37 2.90 7.31 0.84
N THR A 38 3.85 7.08 -0.06
CA THR A 38 3.74 7.53 -1.45
C THR A 38 2.63 6.78 -2.18
N VAL A 39 2.56 5.46 -1.99
CA VAL A 39 1.53 4.59 -2.59
C VAL A 39 0.15 4.90 -2.03
N GLU A 40 0.02 5.03 -0.70
CA GLU A 40 -1.24 5.37 -0.03
C GLU A 40 -1.77 6.74 -0.46
N ARG A 41 -0.89 7.75 -0.57
CA ARG A 41 -1.27 9.07 -1.10
C ARG A 41 -1.77 9.00 -2.53
N CYS A 42 -1.12 8.20 -3.38
CA CYS A 42 -1.55 7.98 -4.76
C CYS A 42 -2.95 7.35 -4.80
N PHE A 43 -3.17 6.25 -4.08
CA PHE A 43 -4.50 5.63 -4.02
C PHE A 43 -5.56 6.53 -3.40
N GLY A 44 -5.20 7.34 -2.41
CA GLY A 44 -6.08 8.37 -1.86
C GLY A 44 -6.56 9.32 -2.94
N VAL A 45 -5.66 9.90 -3.74
CA VAL A 45 -6.02 10.79 -4.87
C VAL A 45 -6.96 10.11 -5.86
N ILE A 46 -6.67 8.86 -6.24
CA ILE A 46 -7.48 8.14 -7.23
C ILE A 46 -8.87 7.82 -6.66
N LYS A 47 -8.97 7.40 -5.39
CA LYS A 47 -10.24 7.17 -4.70
C LYS A 47 -11.08 8.44 -4.56
N ARG A 48 -10.45 9.59 -4.33
CA ARG A 48 -11.16 10.89 -4.33
C ARG A 48 -11.75 11.22 -5.70
N ARG A 49 -10.98 11.00 -6.76
CA ARG A 49 -11.42 11.24 -8.14
C ARG A 49 -12.47 10.23 -8.61
N PHE A 50 -12.34 8.97 -8.18
CA PHE A 50 -13.21 7.86 -8.54
C PHE A 50 -13.73 7.16 -7.28
N PRO A 51 -14.79 7.68 -6.62
CA PRO A 51 -15.32 7.15 -5.37
C PRO A 51 -15.75 5.69 -5.42
N ILE A 52 -16.01 5.16 -6.62
CA ILE A 52 -16.31 3.73 -6.84
C ILE A 52 -15.22 2.80 -6.28
N LEU A 53 -13.96 3.26 -6.24
CA LEU A 53 -12.85 2.50 -5.66
C LEU A 53 -12.81 2.55 -4.13
N ALA A 54 -13.47 3.52 -3.50
CA ALA A 54 -13.56 3.64 -2.04
C ALA A 54 -14.81 2.96 -1.48
N TYR A 55 -15.96 3.12 -2.13
CA TYR A 55 -17.22 2.47 -1.72
C TYR A 55 -17.27 0.97 -2.04
N GLY A 56 -16.38 0.50 -2.92
CA GLY A 56 -16.36 -0.87 -3.41
C GLY A 56 -17.24 -1.08 -4.65
N ILE A 57 -16.76 -1.96 -5.53
CA ILE A 57 -17.42 -2.29 -6.79
C ILE A 57 -18.47 -3.38 -6.54
N ARG A 58 -19.76 -3.08 -6.76
CA ARG A 58 -20.88 -4.01 -6.53
C ARG A 58 -21.19 -4.95 -7.70
N MET A 59 -20.37 -4.89 -8.75
CA MET A 59 -20.53 -5.72 -9.94
C MET A 59 -20.12 -7.17 -9.64
N LYS A 60 -20.80 -8.14 -10.25
CA LYS A 60 -20.49 -9.57 -10.06
C LYS A 60 -19.51 -10.13 -11.11
N LYS A 61 -19.41 -9.48 -12.27
CA LYS A 61 -18.57 -9.95 -13.39
C LYS A 61 -17.15 -9.42 -13.22
N ILE A 62 -16.19 -10.33 -13.11
CA ILE A 62 -14.76 -10.00 -12.93
C ILE A 62 -14.25 -9.14 -14.09
N ASP A 63 -14.60 -9.47 -15.34
CA ASP A 63 -14.16 -8.70 -16.51
C ASP A 63 -14.58 -7.23 -16.43
N THR A 64 -15.80 -6.98 -15.97
CA THR A 64 -16.32 -5.62 -15.76
C THR A 64 -15.58 -4.93 -14.62
N ILE A 65 -15.28 -5.63 -13.52
CA ILE A 65 -14.50 -5.08 -12.40
C ILE A 65 -13.11 -4.67 -12.89
N MET A 66 -12.41 -5.55 -13.62
CA MET A 66 -11.09 -5.28 -14.18
C MET A 66 -11.12 -4.10 -15.16
N ALA A 67 -12.14 -4.02 -16.02
CA ALA A 67 -12.32 -2.91 -16.94
C ALA A 67 -12.54 -1.58 -16.19
N ILE A 68 -13.36 -1.58 -15.13
CA ILE A 68 -13.57 -0.40 -14.29
C ILE A 68 -12.26 0.05 -13.68
N ILE A 69 -11.55 -0.86 -12.99
CA ILE A 69 -10.27 -0.56 -12.33
C ILE A 69 -9.28 0.00 -13.37
N THR A 70 -9.11 -0.66 -14.50
CA THR A 70 -8.17 -0.21 -15.54
C THR A 70 -8.55 1.16 -16.08
N SER A 71 -9.85 1.38 -16.33
CA SER A 71 -10.35 2.65 -16.86
C SER A 71 -10.14 3.81 -15.88
N THR A 72 -10.28 3.60 -14.56
CA THR A 72 -10.02 4.67 -13.58
C THR A 72 -8.57 5.11 -13.59
N PHE A 73 -7.61 4.18 -13.71
CA PHE A 73 -6.18 4.55 -13.82
C PHE A 73 -5.86 5.24 -15.14
N ILE A 74 -6.42 4.79 -16.27
CA ILE A 74 -6.24 5.46 -17.57
C ILE A 74 -6.79 6.89 -17.50
N LEU A 75 -8.02 7.06 -17.01
CA LEU A 75 -8.65 8.37 -16.87
C LEU A 75 -7.90 9.25 -15.86
N HIS A 76 -7.31 8.67 -14.81
CA HIS A 76 -6.46 9.39 -13.88
C HIS A 76 -5.21 9.97 -14.58
N ASN A 77 -4.54 9.17 -15.41
CA ASN A 77 -3.37 9.62 -16.16
C ASN A 77 -3.73 10.73 -17.14
N ILE A 78 -4.86 10.60 -17.84
CA ILE A 78 -5.40 11.65 -18.72
C ILE A 78 -5.68 12.91 -17.88
N ALA A 79 -6.33 12.80 -16.73
CA ALA A 79 -6.60 13.93 -15.86
C ALA A 79 -5.32 14.65 -15.41
N ILE A 80 -4.23 13.92 -15.13
CA ILE A 80 -2.91 14.51 -14.84
C ILE A 80 -2.38 15.27 -16.07
N GLN A 81 -2.43 14.67 -17.25
CA GLN A 81 -1.93 15.30 -18.48
C GLN A 81 -2.64 16.62 -18.80
N PHE A 82 -3.93 16.70 -18.51
CA PHE A 82 -4.74 17.90 -18.71
C PHE A 82 -4.80 18.83 -17.48
N ASN A 83 -3.98 18.59 -16.45
CA ASN A 83 -3.97 19.35 -15.20
C ASN A 83 -5.36 19.52 -14.56
N VAL A 84 -6.21 18.49 -14.65
CA VAL A 84 -7.54 18.51 -14.04
C VAL A 84 -7.40 18.45 -12.53
N GLU A 85 -7.97 19.43 -11.84
CA GLU A 85 -7.95 19.51 -10.39
C GLU A 85 -8.53 18.23 -9.75
N ILE A 86 -8.00 17.90 -8.56
CA ILE A 86 -8.51 16.76 -7.79
C ILE A 86 -9.75 17.26 -7.06
N PRO A 87 -10.88 16.51 -7.08
CA PRO A 87 -12.07 16.91 -6.34
C PRO A 87 -11.73 17.13 -4.86
N ASP A 88 -12.10 18.29 -4.34
CA ASP A 88 -12.12 18.56 -2.92
C ASP A 88 -13.28 17.80 -2.30
N ILE A 89 -12.99 17.14 -1.19
CA ILE A 89 -13.99 16.41 -0.42
C ILE A 89 -14.02 17.08 0.93
N ASP A 90 -15.22 17.44 1.37
CA ASP A 90 -15.40 17.96 2.72
C ASP A 90 -14.89 16.93 3.75
N GLY A 91 -14.27 17.41 4.83
CA GLY A 91 -13.76 16.57 5.91
C GLY A 91 -14.87 15.74 6.57
N ASN A 92 -16.12 16.19 6.46
CA ASN A 92 -17.31 15.51 6.97
C ASN A 92 -17.96 14.52 5.98
N ASP A 93 -17.46 14.43 4.74
CA ASP A 93 -17.99 13.49 3.75
C ASP A 93 -17.66 12.04 4.17
N PRO A 94 -18.63 11.10 4.09
CA PRO A 94 -18.37 9.68 4.34
C PRO A 94 -17.21 9.11 3.52
N LEU A 95 -16.95 9.64 2.32
CA LEU A 95 -15.83 9.26 1.47
C LEU A 95 -14.47 9.61 2.10
N SER A 96 -14.37 10.74 2.79
CA SER A 96 -13.15 11.14 3.52
C SER A 96 -12.79 10.11 4.59
N LEU A 97 -13.79 9.60 5.31
CA LEU A 97 -13.60 8.52 6.28
C LEU A 97 -13.14 7.22 5.61
N LEU A 98 -13.76 6.82 4.49
CA LEU A 98 -13.38 5.61 3.77
C LEU A 98 -11.95 5.66 3.21
N ILE A 99 -11.49 6.84 2.79
CA ILE A 99 -10.13 7.02 2.28
C ILE A 99 -9.10 7.00 3.42
N ASN A 100 -9.42 7.62 4.56
CA ASN A 100 -8.53 7.70 5.72
C ASN A 100 -8.43 6.39 6.52
N ASN A 101 -9.50 5.61 6.60
CA ASN A 101 -9.50 4.34 7.33
C ASN A 101 -8.69 3.22 6.62
N GLY A 102 -8.20 3.47 5.40
CA GLY A 102 -7.48 2.49 4.60
C GLY A 102 -8.35 1.31 4.15
N ASP A 103 -7.82 0.47 3.25
CA ASP A 103 -8.46 -0.78 2.82
C ASP A 103 -8.28 -1.91 3.85
N LEU A 104 -8.49 -1.63 5.14
CA LEU A 104 -8.05 -2.49 6.22
C LEU A 104 -9.24 -3.14 6.97
N ASN A 105 -9.69 -4.29 6.46
CA ASN A 105 -10.27 -5.32 7.33
C ASN A 105 -9.14 -6.13 7.98
N ILE A 106 -8.46 -5.53 8.97
CA ILE A 106 -7.38 -6.18 9.76
C ILE A 106 -7.92 -7.38 10.57
N ASN A 107 -9.23 -7.43 10.83
CA ASN A 107 -9.82 -8.44 11.70
C ASN A 107 -10.03 -9.81 11.02
N ALA A 108 -9.78 -9.94 9.72
CA ALA A 108 -10.03 -11.19 8.97
C ALA A 108 -8.79 -12.09 8.76
N ILE A 109 -7.57 -11.65 9.10
CA ILE A 109 -6.31 -12.36 8.77
C ILE A 109 -5.60 -12.93 10.02
N ASN A 110 -6.20 -12.86 11.21
CA ASN A 110 -5.59 -13.39 12.45
C ASN A 110 -5.55 -14.93 12.56
N ASN A 111 -5.76 -15.69 11.47
CA ASN A 111 -5.84 -17.16 11.53
C ASN A 111 -4.95 -17.92 10.52
N GLN A 112 -3.88 -17.32 10.01
CA GLN A 112 -2.82 -18.11 9.37
C GLN A 112 -1.45 -17.58 9.78
N GLN A 113 -0.81 -18.26 10.74
CA GLN A 113 0.64 -18.18 10.96
C GLN A 113 1.34 -18.68 9.69
N GLN A 114 1.52 -17.82 8.70
CA GLN A 114 2.33 -18.14 7.53
C GLN A 114 3.80 -18.05 7.94
N GLN A 115 4.51 -19.18 7.90
CA GLN A 115 5.92 -19.26 8.25
C GLN A 115 6.75 -18.37 7.32
N ASP A 116 7.60 -17.52 7.92
CA ASP A 116 8.60 -16.76 7.20
C ASP A 116 9.51 -17.70 6.38
N ASP A 117 9.82 -17.31 5.15
CA ASP A 117 10.82 -18.02 4.36
C ASP A 117 12.21 -17.65 4.86
N VAL A 118 12.98 -18.66 5.26
CA VAL A 118 14.38 -18.50 5.73
C VAL A 118 15.21 -17.72 4.70
N GLY A 119 14.96 -17.93 3.41
CA GLY A 119 15.60 -17.16 2.34
C GLY A 119 15.23 -15.68 2.34
N GLY A 120 13.96 -15.35 2.59
CA GLY A 120 13.48 -13.98 2.75
C GLY A 120 14.10 -13.28 3.97
N ILE A 121 14.20 -13.96 5.11
CA ILE A 121 14.85 -13.43 6.32
C ILE A 121 16.32 -13.08 6.02
N ASN A 122 17.04 -13.99 5.38
CA ASN A 122 18.45 -13.78 5.03
C ASN A 122 18.63 -12.62 4.05
N GLN A 123 17.74 -12.48 3.05
CA GLN A 123 17.76 -11.32 2.15
C GLN A 123 17.50 -10.01 2.88
N ARG A 124 16.51 -9.98 3.78
CA ARG A 124 16.20 -8.78 4.58
C ARG A 124 17.41 -8.38 5.43
N ALA A 125 18.03 -9.34 6.11
CA ALA A 125 19.23 -9.10 6.91
C ALA A 125 20.40 -8.58 6.05
N ASN A 126 20.62 -9.16 4.86
CA ASN A 126 21.65 -8.69 3.94
C ASN A 126 21.40 -7.24 3.48
N ILE A 127 20.16 -6.90 3.13
CA ILE A 127 19.80 -5.54 2.73
C ILE A 127 20.08 -4.55 3.88
N ILE A 128 19.64 -4.87 5.09
CA ILE A 128 19.87 -4.02 6.27
C ILE A 128 21.37 -3.85 6.55
N ASN A 129 22.12 -4.96 6.58
CA ASN A 129 23.51 -4.96 7.02
C ASN A 129 24.51 -4.51 5.96
N HIS A 130 24.17 -4.54 4.66
CA HIS A 130 25.09 -4.15 3.59
C HIS A 130 24.70 -2.88 2.85
N TYR A 131 23.41 -2.60 2.71
CA TYR A 131 22.93 -1.38 2.04
C TYR A 131 22.66 -0.27 3.05
N PHE A 132 21.80 -0.52 4.04
CA PHE A 132 21.41 0.50 5.03
C PHE A 132 22.48 0.79 6.09
N SER A 133 23.50 -0.04 6.22
CA SER A 133 24.66 0.25 7.08
C SER A 133 25.64 1.25 6.45
N ARG A 134 25.54 1.49 5.13
CA ARG A 134 26.42 2.38 4.36
C ARG A 134 25.80 3.75 4.06
N LEU A 135 24.54 3.94 4.45
CA LEU A 135 23.79 5.21 4.38
C LEU A 135 23.95 5.96 5.70
#